data_AF-A0A4R4QFZ4-F1
#
_entry.id   AF-A0A4R4QFZ4-F1
#
_cell.length_a   1.000
_cell.length_b   1.000
_cell.length_c   1.000
_cell.angle_alpha   90.00
_cell.angle_beta   90.00
_cell.angle_gamma   90.00
#
_symmetry.space_group_name_H-M   'P 1'
#
loop_
_entity.id
_entity.type
_entity.pdbx_description
1 polymer ?
#
loop_
_entity_poly.entity_id
_entity_poly.type
_entity_poly.pdbx_seq_one_letter_code
_entity_poly.pdbx_strand_id
1 'polypeptide(L)'
;MRFFRRRPRKRVQDVLAAALYERDGRARERIDRWWADEARRDEVWRGAWFLLTAANFRFGNHEVPERVVPVLEFLLESDPTSPYQPRVRLTACLPQTATDPQNGLYVGDPWIRRIVPAALRFPDLALRQRLADLLSVTDQPGLLDALEAEFRPRAQLGPTYIGAAPPGHETRCGLWREGEPDSLMEIVSANPYLPRPPAQPDDVDLSLLALLKDRLDLLPAFDQGALVVRLLEYLTTWLPDEVHDRCRRALRELPADGAAAVCEQAIHGNAEAIAAARDAGYRPTEPGLLPLHLLLTQQFAAYREADPGGRVLQSACSTYRLTIDDRVIIDRILALLNTNLPYDVTVAVRRSLRDLGSTSNPLENLERGGMRDALLTHALDLNPEAVAAVVDAGYLPENDARLPLLFLTEQFDRYDAEDPDGTALRAVLAEKHYRYHHKDFRTIAQRAARPDPWPPA
;
A
#
# COMPACT_ATOMS: atom_id res chain seq x y z
N MET A 1 2.76 70.64 -37.54
CA MET A 1 2.18 69.50 -36.80
C MET A 1 3.14 68.31 -36.85
N ARG A 2 3.82 67.98 -35.75
CA ARG A 2 4.62 66.75 -35.65
C ARG A 2 3.69 65.62 -35.18
N PHE A 3 3.40 64.66 -36.06
CA PHE A 3 2.70 63.44 -35.68
C PHE A 3 3.60 62.61 -34.77
N PHE A 4 3.32 62.62 -33.46
CA PHE A 4 3.84 61.61 -32.56
C PHE A 4 3.22 60.26 -32.95
N ARG A 5 3.96 59.45 -33.71
CA ARG A 5 3.67 58.01 -33.84
C ARG A 5 3.67 57.42 -32.42
N ARG A 6 2.50 57.16 -31.85
CA ARG A 6 2.34 56.31 -30.66
C ARG A 6 2.96 54.96 -31.01
N ARG A 7 4.16 54.68 -30.50
CA ARG A 7 4.72 53.33 -30.57
C ARG A 7 3.73 52.39 -29.89
N PRO A 8 3.41 51.22 -30.48
CA PRO A 8 2.56 50.25 -29.80
C PRO A 8 3.16 49.94 -28.43
N ARG A 9 2.32 49.88 -27.39
CA ARG A 9 2.76 49.47 -26.06
C ARG A 9 3.34 48.06 -26.19
N LYS A 10 4.68 47.93 -26.07
CA LYS A 10 5.35 46.63 -26.01
C LYS A 10 4.72 45.80 -24.90
N ARG A 11 4.41 44.53 -25.17
CA ARG A 11 3.87 43.62 -24.14
C ARG A 11 4.97 43.35 -23.11
N VAL A 12 4.60 43.04 -21.87
CA VAL A 12 5.56 42.81 -20.78
C VAL A 12 6.54 41.68 -21.14
N GLN A 13 6.05 40.60 -21.74
CA GLN A 13 6.85 39.49 -22.25
C GLN A 13 7.94 39.91 -23.25
N ASP A 14 7.69 40.92 -24.11
CA ASP A 14 8.68 41.38 -25.10
C ASP A 14 9.80 42.15 -24.41
N VAL A 15 9.46 42.94 -23.39
CA VAL A 15 10.43 43.67 -22.58
C VAL A 15 11.24 42.69 -21.72
N LEU A 16 10.60 41.66 -21.18
CA LEU A 16 11.25 40.62 -20.40
C LEU A 16 12.20 39.78 -21.26
N ALA A 17 11.78 39.39 -22.47
CA ALA A 17 12.63 38.68 -23.42
C ALA A 17 13.87 39.50 -23.82
N ALA A 18 13.69 40.80 -24.10
CA ALA A 18 14.83 41.69 -24.38
C ALA A 18 15.78 41.82 -23.17
N ALA A 19 15.23 41.89 -21.96
CA ALA A 19 16.04 41.95 -20.74
C ALA A 19 16.85 40.66 -20.52
N LEU A 20 16.24 39.49 -20.71
CA LEU A 20 16.82 38.20 -20.33
C LEU A 20 17.62 37.53 -21.45
N TYR A 21 17.15 37.58 -22.70
CA TYR A 21 17.77 36.90 -23.84
C TYR A 21 18.75 37.81 -24.59
N GLU A 22 18.41 39.08 -24.78
CA GLU A 22 19.25 40.05 -25.50
C GLU A 22 20.18 40.84 -24.56
N ARG A 23 20.02 40.66 -23.23
CA ARG A 23 20.77 41.37 -22.18
C ARG A 23 20.66 42.91 -22.30
N ASP A 24 19.51 43.42 -22.73
CA ASP A 24 19.25 44.87 -22.81
C ASP A 24 19.09 45.46 -21.40
N GLY A 25 20.08 46.23 -20.95
CA GLY A 25 20.10 46.87 -19.63
C GLY A 25 18.93 47.82 -19.39
N ARG A 26 18.42 48.53 -20.41
CA ARG A 26 17.26 49.42 -20.25
C ARG A 26 15.97 48.63 -20.10
N ALA A 27 15.87 47.50 -20.79
CA ALA A 27 14.76 46.57 -20.60
C ALA A 27 14.81 45.97 -19.19
N ARG A 28 16.01 45.62 -18.71
CA ARG A 28 16.24 45.10 -17.35
C ARG A 28 15.81 46.07 -16.26
N GLU A 29 16.30 47.32 -16.29
CA GLU A 29 15.88 48.37 -15.34
C GLU A 29 14.37 48.62 -15.35
N ARG A 30 13.73 48.44 -16.51
CA ARG A 30 12.29 48.59 -16.64
C ARG A 30 11.54 47.42 -16.01
N ILE A 31 12.01 46.19 -16.19
CA ILE A 31 11.45 45.00 -15.52
C ILE A 31 11.64 45.11 -14.00
N ASP A 32 12.81 45.51 -13.52
CA ASP A 32 13.06 45.66 -12.07
C ASP A 32 12.12 46.70 -11.44
N ARG A 33 11.87 47.82 -12.13
CA ARG A 33 10.87 48.81 -11.70
C ARG A 33 9.43 48.28 -11.72
N TRP A 34 9.07 47.47 -12.72
CA TRP A 34 7.75 46.85 -12.79
C TRP A 34 7.57 45.75 -11.74
N TRP A 35 8.64 45.06 -11.38
CA TRP A 35 8.62 44.07 -10.31
C TRP A 35 8.43 44.72 -8.93
N ALA A 36 9.09 45.86 -8.70
CA ALA A 36 8.93 46.65 -7.48
C ALA A 36 7.53 47.28 -7.34
N ASP A 37 6.81 47.49 -8.45
CA ASP A 37 5.44 47.98 -8.48
C ASP A 37 4.45 46.81 -8.30
N GLU A 38 3.79 46.74 -7.14
CA GLU A 38 2.83 45.68 -6.81
C GLU A 38 1.75 45.49 -7.89
N ALA A 39 1.27 46.58 -8.50
CA ALA A 39 0.24 46.52 -9.53
C ALA A 39 0.73 45.91 -10.86
N ARG A 40 2.05 45.85 -11.09
CA ARG A 40 2.66 45.33 -12.33
C ARG A 40 3.46 44.05 -12.12
N ARG A 41 3.74 43.67 -10.88
CA ARG A 41 4.48 42.46 -10.55
C ARG A 41 3.85 41.21 -11.15
N ASP A 42 2.53 41.08 -11.04
CA ASP A 42 1.78 39.96 -11.63
C ASP A 42 1.93 39.90 -13.17
N GLU A 43 2.00 41.05 -13.86
CA GLU A 43 2.24 41.06 -15.30
C GLU A 43 3.64 40.53 -15.66
N VAL A 44 4.65 40.87 -14.86
CA VAL A 44 6.03 40.36 -15.05
C VAL A 44 6.11 38.87 -14.73
N TRP A 45 5.47 38.44 -13.64
CA TRP A 45 5.35 37.03 -13.26
C TRP A 45 4.72 36.18 -14.37
N ARG A 46 3.55 36.60 -14.88
CA ARG A 46 2.90 35.93 -16.03
C ARG A 46 3.77 35.98 -17.28
N GLY A 47 4.50 37.08 -17.49
CA GLY A 47 5.49 37.20 -18.55
C GLY A 47 6.59 36.14 -18.45
N ALA A 48 7.12 35.88 -17.25
CA ALA A 48 8.14 34.85 -17.03
C ALA A 48 7.63 33.45 -17.37
N TRP A 49 6.43 33.09 -16.92
CA TRP A 49 5.83 31.79 -17.26
C TRP A 49 5.48 31.65 -18.74
N PHE A 50 5.06 32.75 -19.38
CA PHE A 50 4.88 32.77 -20.84
C PHE A 50 6.18 32.45 -21.57
N LEU A 51 7.30 33.03 -21.12
CA LEU A 51 8.62 32.76 -21.69
C LEU A 51 9.09 31.32 -21.44
N LEU A 52 8.88 30.77 -20.24
CA LEU A 52 9.18 29.36 -19.93
C LEU A 52 8.35 28.40 -20.80
N THR A 53 7.05 28.70 -20.95
CA THR A 53 6.15 27.92 -21.82
C THR A 53 6.62 27.97 -23.27
N ALA A 54 6.97 29.15 -23.77
CA ALA A 54 7.48 29.33 -25.14
C ALA A 54 8.84 28.66 -25.36
N ALA A 55 9.61 28.42 -24.28
CA ALA A 55 10.87 27.68 -24.30
C ALA A 55 10.69 26.17 -24.06
N ASN A 56 9.44 25.67 -24.08
CA ASN A 56 9.10 24.26 -23.86
C ASN A 56 9.65 23.72 -22.53
N PHE A 57 9.64 24.55 -21.46
CA PHE A 57 10.16 24.19 -20.14
C PHE A 57 9.59 22.84 -19.66
N ARG A 58 10.48 21.86 -19.45
CA ARG A 58 10.17 20.46 -19.09
C ARG A 58 9.29 19.68 -20.07
N PHE A 59 9.22 20.08 -21.35
CA PHE A 59 8.56 19.31 -22.39
C PHE A 59 9.54 18.36 -23.12
N GLY A 60 10.15 17.46 -22.34
CA GLY A 60 11.06 16.42 -22.85
C GLY A 60 12.20 16.97 -23.71
N ASN A 61 12.41 16.37 -24.88
CA ASN A 61 13.51 16.71 -25.80
C ASN A 61 13.29 18.03 -26.58
N HIS A 62 12.18 18.75 -26.35
CA HIS A 62 11.87 20.00 -27.04
C HIS A 62 12.21 21.24 -26.21
N GLU A 63 12.64 21.07 -24.97
CA GLU A 63 13.11 22.14 -24.09
C GLU A 63 14.29 22.89 -24.73
N VAL A 64 14.28 24.23 -24.62
CA VAL A 64 15.37 25.10 -25.13
C VAL A 64 16.12 25.69 -23.91
N PRO A 65 17.16 25.02 -23.39
CA PRO A 65 17.79 25.38 -22.12
C PRO A 65 18.32 26.82 -22.09
N GLU A 66 18.83 27.33 -23.22
CA GLU A 66 19.40 28.68 -23.33
C GLU A 66 18.35 29.78 -23.13
N ARG A 67 17.06 29.45 -23.30
CA ARG A 67 15.93 30.35 -23.01
C ARG A 67 15.29 30.08 -21.65
N VAL A 68 15.40 28.86 -21.12
CA VAL A 68 14.89 28.53 -19.79
C VAL A 68 15.79 29.12 -18.69
N VAL A 69 17.12 28.95 -18.80
CA VAL A 69 18.09 29.34 -17.76
C VAL A 69 17.92 30.81 -17.35
N PRO A 70 17.93 31.80 -18.26
CA PRO A 70 17.85 33.21 -17.86
C PRO A 70 16.53 33.57 -17.16
N VAL A 71 15.44 32.86 -17.47
CA VAL A 71 14.13 33.09 -16.84
C VAL A 71 14.08 32.49 -15.43
N LEU A 72 14.60 31.28 -15.25
CA LEU A 72 14.68 30.68 -13.91
C LEU A 72 15.67 31.42 -13.02
N GLU A 73 16.81 31.87 -13.54
CA GLU A 73 17.74 32.72 -12.79
C GLU A 73 17.08 34.02 -12.34
N PHE A 74 16.32 34.68 -13.22
CA PHE A 74 15.53 35.87 -12.88
C PHE A 74 14.55 35.60 -11.74
N LEU A 75 13.87 34.45 -11.74
CA LEU A 75 12.93 34.06 -10.69
C LEU A 75 13.63 33.67 -9.37
N LEU A 76 14.90 33.27 -9.41
CA LEU A 76 15.70 32.93 -8.23
C LEU A 76 16.47 34.13 -7.65
N GLU A 77 16.31 35.32 -8.21
CA GLU A 77 16.88 36.54 -7.63
C GLU A 77 16.16 36.94 -6.34
N SER A 78 16.88 37.61 -5.45
CA SER A 78 16.36 38.05 -4.16
C SER A 78 15.16 38.99 -4.30
N ASP A 79 14.13 38.74 -3.52
CA ASP A 79 12.96 39.60 -3.39
C ASP A 79 12.61 39.82 -1.91
N PRO A 80 12.95 40.99 -1.34
CA PRO A 80 12.69 41.27 0.07
C PRO A 80 11.21 41.33 0.42
N THR A 81 10.31 41.40 -0.58
CA THR A 81 8.87 41.43 -0.37
C THR A 81 8.25 40.04 -0.24
N SER A 82 9.01 38.97 -0.52
CA SER A 82 8.53 37.61 -0.29
C SER A 82 8.33 37.38 1.21
N PRO A 83 7.14 36.91 1.64
CA PRO A 83 6.92 36.51 3.02
C PRO A 83 7.57 35.15 3.35
N TYR A 84 8.01 34.43 2.33
CA TYR A 84 8.54 33.07 2.41
C TYR A 84 10.07 33.06 2.35
N GLN A 85 10.67 32.04 2.95
CA GLN A 85 12.09 31.73 2.81
C GLN A 85 12.29 30.66 1.73
N PRO A 86 13.41 30.70 0.99
CA PRO A 86 14.24 31.86 0.70
C PRO A 86 13.44 33.00 0.06
N ARG A 87 13.83 34.23 0.38
CA ARG A 87 13.22 35.46 -0.16
C ARG A 87 13.65 35.70 -1.61
N VAL A 88 13.00 35.02 -2.55
CA VAL A 88 13.25 35.13 -3.99
C VAL A 88 11.97 35.52 -4.73
N ARG A 89 12.13 36.03 -5.95
CA ARG A 89 11.00 36.44 -6.81
C ARG A 89 10.00 35.33 -7.05
N LEU A 90 10.48 34.09 -7.18
CA LEU A 90 9.65 32.91 -7.33
C LEU A 90 8.68 32.77 -6.15
N THR A 91 9.16 32.86 -4.91
CA THR A 91 8.32 32.67 -3.73
C THR A 91 7.40 33.87 -3.44
N ALA A 92 7.77 35.07 -3.88
CA ALA A 92 7.00 36.30 -3.68
C ALA A 92 5.64 36.33 -4.43
N CYS A 93 5.55 35.66 -5.58
CA CYS A 93 4.37 35.71 -6.46
C CYS A 93 3.53 34.45 -6.41
N LEU A 94 3.95 33.42 -5.66
CA LEU A 94 3.16 32.21 -5.50
C LEU A 94 1.98 32.47 -4.55
N PRO A 95 0.78 31.96 -4.87
CA PRO A 95 -0.41 32.18 -4.04
C PRO A 95 -0.21 31.69 -2.61
N GLN A 96 -0.77 32.43 -1.64
CA GLN A 96 -0.52 32.23 -0.21
C GLN A 96 -1.31 31.08 0.43
N THR A 97 -2.46 30.71 -0.12
CA THR A 97 -3.32 29.67 0.45
C THR A 97 -3.86 28.72 -0.62
N ALA A 98 -3.87 27.43 -0.28
CA ALA A 98 -4.53 26.36 -1.03
C ALA A 98 -6.06 26.32 -0.80
N THR A 99 -6.69 27.44 -0.42
CA THR A 99 -8.13 27.46 -0.10
C THR A 99 -9.01 27.66 -1.34
N ASP A 100 -9.65 26.54 -1.68
CA ASP A 100 -10.92 26.32 -2.39
C ASP A 100 -10.89 26.23 -3.94
N PRO A 101 -11.24 25.05 -4.49
CA PRO A 101 -12.64 24.62 -4.46
C PRO A 101 -12.88 23.32 -3.69
N GLN A 102 -14.14 23.11 -3.30
CA GLN A 102 -14.76 22.08 -2.45
C GLN A 102 -14.36 20.60 -2.66
N ASN A 103 -13.41 20.28 -3.53
CA ASN A 103 -12.96 18.92 -3.88
C ASN A 103 -11.44 18.68 -3.70
N GLY A 104 -10.75 19.46 -2.86
CA GLY A 104 -9.45 19.05 -2.31
C GLY A 104 -8.28 18.86 -3.30
N LEU A 105 -8.42 19.30 -4.56
CA LEU A 105 -7.36 19.32 -5.56
C LEU A 105 -6.97 20.77 -5.84
N TYR A 106 -5.88 21.21 -5.24
CA TYR A 106 -5.13 22.35 -5.77
C TYR A 106 -4.70 22.00 -7.20
N VAL A 107 -5.48 22.49 -8.18
CA VAL A 107 -4.96 22.71 -9.54
C VAL A 107 -4.08 23.93 -9.42
N GLY A 108 -2.91 23.74 -8.81
CA GLY A 108 -1.91 24.77 -8.77
C GLY A 108 -1.62 25.29 -10.14
N ASP A 109 -0.97 26.46 -10.21
CA ASP A 109 -0.42 26.90 -11.47
C ASP A 109 0.41 25.73 -12.02
N PRO A 110 -0.03 25.04 -13.10
CA PRO A 110 0.46 23.70 -13.46
C PRO A 110 1.96 23.69 -13.76
N TRP A 111 2.53 24.88 -13.90
CA TRP A 111 3.94 25.13 -14.12
C TRP A 111 4.79 25.04 -12.84
N ILE A 112 4.24 25.26 -11.63
CA ILE A 112 5.00 25.15 -10.36
C ILE A 112 5.49 23.72 -10.15
N ARG A 113 4.65 22.72 -10.45
CA ARG A 113 5.02 21.30 -10.37
C ARG A 113 6.22 20.96 -11.26
N ARG A 114 6.52 21.76 -12.29
CA ARG A 114 7.69 21.55 -13.17
C ARG A 114 9.01 22.00 -12.55
N ILE A 115 8.98 22.81 -11.48
CA ILE A 115 10.18 23.26 -10.76
C ILE A 115 10.88 22.08 -10.07
N VAL A 116 10.14 21.15 -9.48
CA VAL A 116 10.73 19.98 -8.80
C VAL A 116 11.49 19.10 -9.79
N PRO A 117 10.92 18.63 -10.93
CA PRO A 117 11.68 17.90 -11.95
C PRO A 117 12.88 18.68 -12.51
N ALA A 118 12.83 20.02 -12.56
CA ALA A 118 13.98 20.83 -12.96
C ALA A 118 15.10 20.76 -11.90
N ALA A 119 14.79 20.90 -10.62
CA ALA A 119 15.76 20.72 -9.53
C ALA A 119 16.43 19.33 -9.53
N LEU A 120 15.76 18.31 -10.09
CA LEU A 120 16.29 16.95 -10.12
C LEU A 120 17.10 16.63 -11.38
N ARG A 121 16.74 17.19 -12.54
CA ARG A 121 17.21 16.69 -13.85
C ARG A 121 17.55 17.78 -14.86
N PHE A 122 17.55 19.05 -14.48
CA PHE A 122 17.90 20.10 -15.43
C PHE A 122 19.37 19.97 -15.89
N PRO A 123 19.69 20.21 -17.19
CA PRO A 123 21.05 20.02 -17.72
C PRO A 123 22.09 20.97 -17.13
N ASP A 124 21.70 22.21 -16.82
CA ASP A 124 22.58 23.18 -16.16
C ASP A 124 22.75 22.81 -14.68
N LEU A 125 23.96 22.37 -14.31
CA LEU A 125 24.28 21.91 -12.96
C LEU A 125 24.14 23.02 -11.91
N ALA A 126 24.55 24.25 -12.23
CA ALA A 126 24.54 25.35 -11.28
C ALA A 126 23.10 25.78 -10.97
N LEU A 127 22.26 25.89 -12.01
CA LEU A 127 20.85 26.17 -11.83
C LEU A 127 20.12 25.04 -11.12
N ARG A 128 20.44 23.78 -11.47
CA ARG A 128 19.89 22.60 -10.78
C ARG A 128 20.18 22.64 -9.29
N GLN A 129 21.42 22.93 -8.89
CA GLN A 129 21.81 23.07 -7.50
C GLN A 129 21.04 24.20 -6.80
N ARG A 130 20.94 25.39 -7.41
CA ARG A 130 20.21 26.52 -6.82
C ARG A 130 18.71 26.23 -6.62
N LEU A 131 18.10 25.48 -7.54
CA LEU A 131 16.71 25.03 -7.40
C LEU A 131 16.57 23.98 -6.30
N ALA A 132 17.52 23.06 -6.18
CA ALA A 132 17.57 22.09 -5.08
C ALA A 132 17.71 22.82 -3.73
N ASP A 133 18.68 23.74 -3.60
CA ASP A 133 18.90 24.55 -2.40
C ASP A 133 17.64 25.33 -2.00
N LEU A 134 16.95 25.93 -2.98
CA LEU A 134 15.66 26.59 -2.76
C LEU A 134 14.65 25.61 -2.16
N LEU A 135 14.44 24.47 -2.81
CA LEU A 135 13.45 23.48 -2.40
C LEU A 135 13.81 22.80 -1.07
N SER A 136 15.09 22.73 -0.72
CA SER A 136 15.60 22.16 0.53
C SER A 136 15.37 23.05 1.75
N VAL A 137 14.95 24.31 1.60
CA VAL A 137 14.72 25.20 2.76
C VAL A 137 13.43 26.01 2.65
N THR A 138 12.65 25.82 1.58
CA THR A 138 11.46 26.63 1.33
C THR A 138 10.34 26.35 2.31
N ASP A 139 9.67 27.40 2.79
CA ASP A 139 8.39 27.31 3.53
C ASP A 139 7.18 27.66 2.66
N GLN A 140 7.40 27.98 1.38
CA GLN A 140 6.33 28.37 0.46
C GLN A 140 5.38 27.18 0.18
N PRO A 141 4.07 27.30 0.49
CA PRO A 141 3.13 26.17 0.43
C PRO A 141 3.01 25.47 -0.93
N GLY A 142 2.99 26.22 -2.03
CA GLY A 142 2.83 25.64 -3.38
C GLY A 142 4.05 24.83 -3.85
N LEU A 143 5.27 25.20 -3.42
CA LEU A 143 6.48 24.43 -3.65
C LEU A 143 6.53 23.18 -2.75
N LEU A 144 6.05 23.27 -1.51
CA LEU A 144 5.89 22.12 -0.64
C LEU A 144 4.86 21.12 -1.20
N ASP A 145 3.72 21.61 -1.71
CA ASP A 145 2.72 20.80 -2.41
C ASP A 145 3.32 20.11 -3.64
N ALA A 146 4.17 20.82 -4.40
CA ALA A 146 4.85 20.25 -5.57
C ALA A 146 5.86 19.17 -5.18
N LEU A 147 6.59 19.35 -4.06
CA LEU A 147 7.51 18.34 -3.53
C LEU A 147 6.76 17.08 -3.09
N GLU A 148 5.69 17.22 -2.31
CA GLU A 148 4.86 16.08 -1.90
C GLU A 148 4.22 15.39 -3.12
N ALA A 149 3.75 16.15 -4.11
CA ALA A 149 3.18 15.59 -5.34
C ALA A 149 4.19 14.79 -6.18
N GLU A 150 5.46 15.21 -6.21
CA GLU A 150 6.53 14.44 -6.88
C GLU A 150 7.00 13.26 -6.01
N PHE A 151 6.90 13.37 -4.68
CA PHE A 151 7.27 12.32 -3.73
C PHE A 151 6.30 11.12 -3.79
N ARG A 152 4.97 11.36 -3.76
CA ARG A 152 3.93 10.31 -3.74
C ARG A 152 4.18 9.16 -4.74
N PRO A 153 4.29 9.39 -6.06
CA PRO A 153 4.45 8.30 -7.03
C PRO A 153 5.79 7.56 -6.90
N ARG A 154 6.80 8.13 -6.21
CA ARG A 154 8.08 7.46 -5.94
C ARG A 154 8.07 6.71 -4.61
N ALA A 155 7.27 7.16 -3.66
CA ALA A 155 7.01 6.48 -2.39
C ALA A 155 6.10 5.26 -2.57
N GLN A 156 5.23 5.28 -3.58
CA GLN A 156 4.45 4.11 -4.00
C GLN A 156 5.37 2.94 -4.32
N LEU A 157 5.06 1.81 -3.69
CA LEU A 157 5.77 0.56 -3.90
C LEU A 157 5.42 0.04 -5.31
N GLY A 158 6.41 0.04 -6.20
CA GLY A 158 6.24 -0.45 -7.57
C GLY A 158 6.21 -1.98 -7.63
N PRO A 159 5.73 -2.57 -8.74
CA PRO A 159 5.77 -4.02 -8.93
C PRO A 159 7.21 -4.52 -8.87
N THR A 160 7.32 -5.76 -8.44
CA THR A 160 8.56 -6.50 -8.24
C THR A 160 9.48 -6.43 -9.47
N TYR A 161 10.79 -6.34 -9.26
CA TYR A 161 11.79 -6.29 -10.33
C TYR A 161 11.52 -7.35 -11.44
N ILE A 162 11.49 -6.95 -12.71
CA ILE A 162 11.57 -7.91 -13.82
C ILE A 162 13.07 -8.24 -14.01
N GLY A 163 13.57 -9.21 -13.25
CA GLY A 163 14.97 -9.66 -13.29
C GLY A 163 15.42 -10.35 -11.99
N ALA A 164 16.66 -10.83 -11.95
CA ALA A 164 17.24 -11.48 -10.77
C ALA A 164 17.54 -10.44 -9.67
N ALA A 165 16.52 -10.00 -8.94
CA ALA A 165 16.73 -9.40 -7.64
C ALA A 165 17.31 -10.47 -6.69
N PRO A 166 18.27 -10.14 -5.82
CA PRO A 166 18.67 -11.05 -4.76
C PRO A 166 17.43 -11.43 -3.91
N PRO A 167 17.36 -12.66 -3.37
CA PRO A 167 16.23 -13.07 -2.54
C PRO A 167 15.93 -12.03 -1.44
N GLY A 168 14.67 -11.58 -1.34
CA GLY A 168 14.25 -10.55 -0.37
C GLY A 168 14.36 -9.08 -0.83
N HIS A 169 14.70 -8.79 -2.09
CA HIS A 169 14.93 -7.43 -2.62
C HIS A 169 13.93 -7.06 -3.73
N GLU A 170 12.70 -7.50 -3.56
CA GLU A 170 11.75 -7.68 -4.62
C GLU A 170 11.03 -6.36 -4.98
N THR A 171 10.74 -5.50 -4.00
CA THR A 171 9.90 -4.29 -4.17
C THR A 171 10.74 -3.01 -4.17
N ARG A 172 10.69 -2.22 -5.25
CA ARG A 172 11.44 -0.96 -5.38
C ARG A 172 10.67 0.24 -4.82
N CYS A 173 11.27 0.94 -3.86
CA CYS A 173 10.93 2.34 -3.58
C CYS A 173 11.74 3.25 -4.51
N GLY A 174 11.08 4.15 -5.24
CA GLY A 174 11.71 5.01 -6.26
C GLY A 174 12.62 6.12 -5.71
N LEU A 175 12.83 6.14 -4.39
CA LEU A 175 13.55 7.18 -3.64
C LEU A 175 15.02 6.81 -3.35
N TRP A 176 15.43 5.55 -3.58
CA TRP A 176 16.82 5.10 -3.45
C TRP A 176 17.38 4.57 -4.78
N ARG A 177 18.68 4.75 -4.99
CA ARG A 177 19.46 4.18 -6.09
C ARG A 177 20.74 3.58 -5.53
N GLU A 178 20.91 2.26 -5.71
CA GLU A 178 22.13 1.55 -5.29
C GLU A 178 22.45 1.71 -3.78
N GLY A 179 21.42 1.90 -2.95
CA GLY A 179 21.55 2.10 -1.50
C GLY A 179 21.63 3.57 -1.07
N GLU A 180 21.84 4.50 -2.00
CA GLU A 180 21.93 5.94 -1.70
C GLU A 180 20.59 6.65 -1.95
N PRO A 181 20.24 7.69 -1.16
CA PRO A 181 19.06 8.51 -1.41
C PRO A 181 19.19 9.22 -2.76
N ASP A 182 18.11 9.28 -3.54
CA ASP A 182 18.09 10.09 -4.75
C ASP A 182 18.02 11.59 -4.43
N SER A 183 18.24 12.45 -5.42
CA SER A 183 18.22 13.90 -5.20
C SER A 183 16.88 14.43 -4.71
N LEU A 184 15.76 13.73 -4.95
CA LEU A 184 14.48 14.15 -4.38
C LEU A 184 14.47 13.85 -2.88
N MET A 185 14.94 12.66 -2.50
CA MET A 185 15.07 12.24 -1.12
C MET A 185 16.02 13.17 -0.34
N GLU A 186 17.14 13.61 -0.94
CA GLU A 186 18.02 14.62 -0.33
C GLU A 186 17.29 15.95 -0.07
N ILE A 187 16.55 16.46 -1.06
CA ILE A 187 15.81 17.72 -0.96
C ILE A 187 14.74 17.67 0.13
N VAL A 188 13.87 16.64 0.11
CA VAL A 188 12.77 16.54 1.10
C VAL A 188 13.29 16.25 2.50
N SER A 189 14.40 15.50 2.63
CA SER A 189 15.05 15.26 3.92
C SER A 189 15.59 16.56 4.51
N ALA A 190 16.24 17.38 3.68
CA ALA A 190 16.78 18.68 4.10
C ALA A 190 15.70 19.71 4.48
N ASN A 191 14.52 19.67 3.84
CA ASN A 191 13.49 20.68 4.06
C ASN A 191 12.83 20.59 5.46
N PRO A 192 13.03 21.58 6.36
CA PRO A 192 12.53 21.51 7.73
C PRO A 192 11.01 21.68 7.85
N TYR A 193 10.34 22.14 6.80
CA TYR A 193 8.89 22.33 6.73
C TYR A 193 8.14 21.08 6.22
N LEU A 194 8.88 20.01 5.92
CA LEU A 194 8.34 18.68 5.61
C LEU A 194 8.70 17.67 6.71
N PRO A 195 7.87 16.64 6.97
CA PRO A 195 6.52 16.43 6.44
C PRO A 195 5.50 17.43 7.02
N ARG A 196 4.42 17.66 6.27
CA ARG A 196 3.22 18.34 6.76
C ARG A 196 2.14 17.32 7.12
N PRO A 197 1.13 17.69 7.93
CA PRO A 197 -0.08 16.88 8.06
C PRO A 197 -0.68 16.58 6.67
N PRO A 198 -1.22 15.36 6.45
CA PRO A 198 -1.82 15.02 5.17
C PRO A 198 -2.98 15.95 4.83
N ALA A 199 -3.11 16.32 3.55
CA ALA A 199 -4.21 17.15 3.09
C ALA A 199 -5.54 16.36 3.08
N GLN A 200 -5.46 15.06 2.78
CA GLN A 200 -6.57 14.11 2.84
C GLN A 200 -6.13 12.83 3.56
N PRO A 201 -6.99 12.19 4.37
CA PRO A 201 -6.60 10.97 5.10
C PRO A 201 -6.08 9.83 4.21
N ASP A 202 -6.54 9.75 2.96
CA ASP A 202 -6.15 8.73 1.97
C ASP A 202 -4.79 8.99 1.29
N ASP A 203 -4.11 10.11 1.58
CA ASP A 203 -2.74 10.40 1.13
C ASP A 203 -1.67 9.51 1.83
N VAL A 204 -1.96 8.23 2.05
CA VAL A 204 -1.16 7.32 2.89
C VAL A 204 0.28 7.15 2.42
N ASP A 205 0.57 7.39 1.14
CA ASP A 205 1.93 7.33 0.58
C ASP A 205 2.86 8.40 1.20
N LEU A 206 2.30 9.49 1.74
CA LEU A 206 3.08 10.51 2.47
C LEU A 206 3.49 10.04 3.87
N SER A 207 2.92 8.95 4.39
CA SER A 207 3.35 8.37 5.67
C SER A 207 4.83 7.97 5.67
N LEU A 208 5.38 7.56 4.51
CA LEU A 208 6.81 7.28 4.38
C LEU A 208 7.66 8.51 4.71
N LEU A 209 7.26 9.71 4.28
CA LEU A 209 7.98 10.93 4.60
C LEU A 209 7.95 11.23 6.10
N ALA A 210 6.82 10.95 6.77
CA ALA A 210 6.70 11.05 8.22
C ALA A 210 7.62 10.06 8.95
N LEU A 211 7.67 8.81 8.49
CA LEU A 211 8.56 7.79 9.03
C LEU A 211 10.03 8.15 8.82
N LEU A 212 10.41 8.62 7.64
CA LEU A 212 11.79 9.00 7.31
C LEU A 212 12.30 10.13 8.21
N LYS A 213 11.43 11.07 8.56
CA LYS A 213 11.74 12.23 9.40
C LYS A 213 11.38 12.05 10.87
N ASP A 214 11.05 10.83 11.29
CA ASP A 214 10.70 10.48 12.68
C ASP A 214 9.55 11.32 13.27
N ARG A 215 8.58 11.69 12.43
CA ARG A 215 7.39 12.47 12.77
C ARG A 215 6.17 11.57 12.93
N LEU A 216 6.28 10.61 13.86
CA LEU A 216 5.20 9.64 14.15
C LEU A 216 3.92 10.32 14.65
N ASP A 217 4.03 11.54 15.19
CA ASP A 217 2.92 12.39 15.63
C ASP A 217 1.94 12.73 14.50
N LEU A 218 2.35 12.62 13.23
CA LEU A 218 1.49 12.88 12.07
C LEU A 218 0.71 11.65 11.60
N LEU A 219 1.11 10.43 12.02
CA LEU A 219 0.49 9.19 11.57
C LEU A 219 -1.00 9.04 11.92
N PRO A 220 -1.51 9.54 13.07
CA PRO A 220 -2.94 9.47 13.37
C PRO A 220 -3.85 10.25 12.41
N ALA A 221 -3.31 11.15 11.57
CA ALA A 221 -4.10 11.95 10.63
C ALA A 221 -4.42 11.23 9.31
N PHE A 222 -3.80 10.07 9.05
CA PHE A 222 -4.07 9.25 7.87
C PHE A 222 -5.25 8.29 8.11
N ASP A 223 -5.80 7.75 7.03
CA ASP A 223 -6.72 6.62 7.09
C ASP A 223 -6.01 5.43 7.74
N GLN A 224 -6.50 4.98 8.89
CA GLN A 224 -5.79 4.04 9.73
C GLN A 224 -5.73 2.62 9.13
N GLY A 225 -6.77 2.22 8.38
CA GLY A 225 -6.79 0.94 7.67
C GLY A 225 -5.74 0.90 6.56
N ALA A 226 -5.74 1.91 5.69
CA ALA A 226 -4.74 2.05 4.64
C ALA A 226 -3.33 2.21 5.21
N LEU A 227 -3.17 2.94 6.32
CA LEU A 227 -1.89 3.14 6.98
C LEU A 227 -1.31 1.81 7.47
N VAL A 228 -2.10 0.98 8.14
CA VAL A 228 -1.62 -0.34 8.62
C VAL A 228 -1.12 -1.18 7.45
N VAL A 229 -1.91 -1.28 6.37
CA VAL A 229 -1.51 -2.02 5.17
C VAL A 229 -0.19 -1.47 4.64
N ARG A 230 -0.08 -0.15 4.50
CA ARG A 230 1.13 0.49 3.98
C ARG A 230 2.36 0.30 4.86
N LEU A 231 2.21 0.39 6.19
CA LEU A 231 3.29 0.12 7.15
C LEU A 231 3.79 -1.33 7.06
N LEU A 232 2.87 -2.29 6.95
CA LEU A 232 3.20 -3.71 6.77
C LEU A 232 3.89 -3.95 5.42
N GLU A 233 3.45 -3.29 4.35
CA GLU A 233 4.13 -3.36 3.07
C GLU A 233 5.55 -2.79 3.15
N TYR A 234 5.77 -1.65 3.82
CA TYR A 234 7.10 -1.09 4.05
C TYR A 234 8.04 -2.08 4.76
N LEU A 235 7.54 -2.87 5.72
CA LEU A 235 8.34 -3.90 6.40
C LEU A 235 8.75 -5.07 5.49
N THR A 236 8.16 -5.19 4.31
CA THR A 236 8.56 -6.18 3.29
C THR A 236 9.46 -5.59 2.20
N THR A 237 9.85 -4.32 2.36
CA THR A 237 10.66 -3.60 1.36
C THR A 237 12.11 -3.42 1.81
N TRP A 238 12.93 -2.85 0.92
CA TRP A 238 14.33 -2.54 1.21
C TRP A 238 14.51 -1.09 1.66
N LEU A 239 13.78 -0.71 2.71
CA LEU A 239 13.97 0.57 3.38
C LEU A 239 15.08 0.44 4.44
N PRO A 240 15.70 1.56 4.87
CA PRO A 240 16.66 1.54 5.97
C PRO A 240 16.05 0.93 7.25
N ASP A 241 16.85 0.20 8.03
CA ASP A 241 16.39 -0.49 9.24
C ASP A 241 15.74 0.46 10.25
N GLU A 242 16.21 1.71 10.34
CA GLU A 242 15.61 2.73 11.19
C GLU A 242 14.16 3.04 10.79
N VAL A 243 13.82 2.94 9.49
CA VAL A 243 12.45 3.12 8.99
C VAL A 243 11.61 1.90 9.37
N HIS A 244 12.15 0.68 9.24
CA HIS A 244 11.46 -0.53 9.69
C HIS A 244 11.15 -0.49 11.19
N ASP A 245 12.10 -0.06 12.02
CA ASP A 245 11.89 0.06 13.45
C ASP A 245 10.83 1.11 13.80
N ARG A 246 10.78 2.21 13.05
CA ARG A 246 9.71 3.21 13.16
C ARG A 246 8.36 2.65 12.72
N CYS A 247 8.30 1.85 11.66
CA CYS A 247 7.07 1.15 11.25
C CYS A 247 6.58 0.20 12.36
N ARG A 248 7.45 -0.63 12.92
CA ARG A 248 7.09 -1.55 14.03
C ARG A 248 6.67 -0.81 15.29
N ARG A 249 7.26 0.35 15.57
CA ARG A 249 6.83 1.22 16.69
C ARG A 249 5.45 1.82 16.40
N ALA A 250 5.26 2.38 15.21
CA ALA A 250 3.99 2.95 14.79
C ALA A 250 2.86 1.91 14.89
N LEU A 251 3.07 0.68 14.37
CA LEU A 251 2.10 -0.42 14.46
C LEU A 251 1.69 -0.81 15.90
N ARG A 252 2.52 -0.51 16.91
CA ARG A 252 2.22 -0.78 18.33
C ARG A 252 1.56 0.40 19.06
N GLU A 253 1.60 1.59 18.46
CA GLU A 253 1.13 2.85 19.06
C GLU A 253 -0.07 3.44 18.29
N LEU A 254 -0.74 2.63 17.46
CA LEU A 254 -1.91 3.06 16.71
C LEU A 254 -3.13 3.35 17.60
N PRO A 255 -4.00 4.29 17.17
CA PRO A 255 -5.32 4.48 17.77
C PRO A 255 -6.23 3.27 17.55
N ALA A 256 -7.41 3.27 18.19
CA ALA A 256 -8.35 2.14 18.17
C ALA A 256 -8.70 1.63 16.76
N ASP A 257 -8.95 2.53 15.82
CA ASP A 257 -9.28 2.16 14.43
C ASP A 257 -8.11 1.45 13.74
N GLY A 258 -6.87 1.91 13.98
CA GLY A 258 -5.66 1.26 13.48
C GLY A 258 -5.39 -0.08 14.17
N ALA A 259 -5.62 -0.16 15.49
CA ALA A 259 -5.50 -1.41 16.24
C ALA A 259 -6.46 -2.50 15.72
N ALA A 260 -7.68 -2.12 15.32
CA ALA A 260 -8.63 -3.02 14.68
C ALA A 260 -8.09 -3.57 13.35
N ALA A 261 -7.53 -2.69 12.50
CA ALA A 261 -6.91 -3.10 11.23
C ALA A 261 -5.67 -4.00 11.45
N VAL A 262 -4.85 -3.74 12.48
CA VAL A 262 -3.74 -4.65 12.85
C VAL A 262 -4.27 -6.02 13.25
N CYS A 263 -5.36 -6.09 14.03
CA CYS A 263 -5.97 -7.36 14.43
C CYS A 263 -6.49 -8.15 13.23
N GLU A 264 -7.10 -7.48 12.25
CA GLU A 264 -7.55 -8.09 10.99
C GLU A 264 -6.35 -8.68 10.21
N GLN A 265 -5.29 -7.89 10.00
CA GLN A 265 -4.07 -8.35 9.32
C GLN A 265 -3.37 -9.50 10.07
N ALA A 266 -3.44 -9.51 11.41
CA ALA A 266 -2.93 -10.61 12.21
C ALA A 266 -3.72 -11.91 12.00
N ILE A 267 -5.05 -11.83 11.81
CA ILE A 267 -5.90 -12.99 11.48
C ILE A 267 -5.59 -13.49 10.05
N HIS A 268 -5.34 -12.59 9.09
CA HIS A 268 -4.82 -12.94 7.77
C HIS A 268 -3.42 -13.59 7.80
N GLY A 269 -2.74 -13.51 8.94
CA GLY A 269 -1.50 -14.24 9.18
C GLY A 269 -0.23 -13.45 8.93
N ASN A 270 -0.32 -12.13 8.79
CA ASN A 270 0.85 -11.27 8.67
C ASN A 270 1.69 -11.33 9.97
N ALA A 271 2.96 -11.73 9.85
CA ALA A 271 3.83 -11.96 11.01
C ALA A 271 4.10 -10.68 11.82
N GLU A 272 4.33 -9.55 11.15
CA GLU A 272 4.57 -8.26 11.81
C GLU A 272 3.29 -7.74 12.49
N ALA A 273 2.12 -7.94 11.87
CA ALA A 273 0.84 -7.62 12.51
C ALA A 273 0.55 -8.49 13.75
N ILE A 274 0.89 -9.80 13.70
CA ILE A 274 0.77 -10.70 14.86
C ILE A 274 1.67 -10.23 16.00
N ALA A 275 2.91 -9.87 15.70
CA ALA A 275 3.86 -9.35 16.69
C ALA A 275 3.33 -8.04 17.30
N ALA A 276 2.92 -7.08 16.47
CA ALA A 276 2.38 -5.81 16.93
C ALA A 276 1.12 -5.98 17.80
N ALA A 277 0.17 -6.81 17.36
CA ALA A 277 -1.04 -7.10 18.13
C ALA A 277 -0.74 -7.72 19.50
N ARG A 278 0.22 -8.65 19.55
CA ARG A 278 0.65 -9.29 20.80
C ARG A 278 1.33 -8.30 21.73
N ASP A 279 2.28 -7.54 21.21
CA ASP A 279 3.12 -6.62 21.99
C ASP A 279 2.30 -5.45 22.55
N ALA A 280 1.37 -4.92 21.76
CA ALA A 280 0.49 -3.82 22.17
C ALA A 280 -0.77 -4.30 22.92
N GLY A 281 -1.00 -5.62 22.99
CA GLY A 281 -2.19 -6.20 23.63
C GLY A 281 -3.50 -5.86 22.92
N TYR A 282 -3.45 -5.62 21.60
CA TYR A 282 -4.62 -5.28 20.81
C TYR A 282 -5.66 -6.39 20.81
N ARG A 283 -6.92 -5.97 20.64
CA ARG A 283 -8.09 -6.85 20.62
C ARG A 283 -8.95 -6.45 19.42
N PRO A 284 -9.51 -7.42 18.69
CA PRO A 284 -10.46 -7.11 17.62
C PRO A 284 -11.67 -6.37 18.20
N THR A 285 -12.22 -5.42 17.44
CA THR A 285 -13.44 -4.68 17.81
C THR A 285 -14.64 -5.62 17.98
N GLU A 286 -14.71 -6.66 17.13
CA GLU A 286 -15.76 -7.67 17.16
C GLU A 286 -15.45 -8.76 18.20
N PRO A 287 -16.26 -8.90 19.27
CA PRO A 287 -15.99 -9.85 20.35
C PRO A 287 -15.96 -11.32 19.88
N GLY A 288 -16.73 -11.66 18.83
CA GLY A 288 -16.76 -13.01 18.28
C GLY A 288 -15.45 -13.45 17.62
N LEU A 289 -14.61 -12.50 17.20
CA LEU A 289 -13.28 -12.78 16.64
C LEU A 289 -12.20 -12.91 17.70
N LEU A 290 -12.47 -12.54 18.94
CA LEU A 290 -11.47 -12.53 20.00
C LEU A 290 -10.83 -13.91 20.24
N PRO A 291 -11.59 -15.02 20.37
CA PRO A 291 -10.99 -16.34 20.51
C PRO A 291 -10.09 -16.72 19.33
N LEU A 292 -10.52 -16.42 18.10
CA LEU A 292 -9.77 -16.72 16.89
C LEU A 292 -8.47 -15.92 16.84
N HIS A 293 -8.55 -14.62 17.11
CA HIS A 293 -7.38 -13.75 17.17
C HIS A 293 -6.37 -14.24 18.21
N LEU A 294 -6.81 -14.59 19.42
CA LEU A 294 -5.90 -15.08 20.47
C LEU A 294 -5.28 -16.42 20.13
N LEU A 295 -6.02 -17.32 19.49
CA LEU A 295 -5.51 -18.59 19.00
C LEU A 295 -4.41 -18.36 17.94
N LEU A 296 -4.72 -17.56 16.92
CA LEU A 296 -3.81 -17.30 15.78
C LEU A 296 -2.58 -16.48 16.17
N THR A 297 -2.70 -15.62 17.18
CA THR A 297 -1.57 -14.89 17.78
C THR A 297 -0.90 -15.65 18.92
N GLN A 298 -1.28 -16.91 19.18
CA GLN A 298 -0.70 -17.82 20.16
C GLN A 298 -0.73 -17.33 21.63
N GLN A 299 -1.73 -16.53 21.98
CA GLN A 299 -1.94 -16.02 23.34
C GLN A 299 -2.77 -17.01 24.16
N PHE A 300 -2.26 -18.24 24.33
CA PHE A 300 -3.05 -19.39 24.80
C PHE A 300 -3.67 -19.24 26.20
N ALA A 301 -3.03 -18.50 27.12
CA ALA A 301 -3.60 -18.23 28.43
C ALA A 301 -4.91 -17.44 28.33
N ALA A 302 -4.89 -16.32 27.58
CA ALA A 302 -6.07 -15.50 27.34
C ALA A 302 -7.10 -16.23 26.45
N TYR A 303 -6.65 -17.08 25.52
CA TYR A 303 -7.55 -17.91 24.71
C TYR A 303 -8.43 -18.83 25.57
N ARG A 304 -7.86 -19.49 26.58
CA ARG A 304 -8.62 -20.38 27.48
C ARG A 304 -9.74 -19.66 28.23
N GLU A 305 -9.49 -18.42 28.61
CA GLU A 305 -10.48 -17.58 29.29
C GLU A 305 -11.58 -17.12 28.32
N ALA A 306 -11.20 -16.78 27.09
CA ALA A 306 -12.12 -16.29 26.07
C ALA A 306 -13.00 -17.40 25.46
N ASP A 307 -12.49 -18.63 25.33
CA ASP A 307 -13.21 -19.77 24.75
C ASP A 307 -12.95 -21.08 25.52
N PRO A 308 -13.50 -21.23 26.74
CA PRO A 308 -13.35 -22.46 27.52
C PRO A 308 -14.05 -23.66 26.87
N GLY A 309 -14.96 -23.43 25.91
CA GLY A 309 -15.74 -24.46 25.24
C GLY A 309 -15.08 -25.04 23.99
N GLY A 310 -14.05 -24.39 23.45
CA GLY A 310 -13.46 -24.75 22.15
C GLY A 310 -14.43 -24.52 21.00
N ARG A 311 -15.16 -23.40 21.02
CA ARG A 311 -16.13 -22.99 20.00
C ARG A 311 -15.64 -21.85 19.11
N VAL A 312 -14.32 -21.67 19.03
CA VAL A 312 -13.64 -20.58 18.29
C VAL A 312 -14.18 -20.35 16.88
N LEU A 313 -14.38 -21.40 16.09
CA LEU A 313 -14.91 -21.26 14.72
C LEU A 313 -16.39 -20.91 14.69
N GLN A 314 -17.20 -21.50 15.59
CA GLN A 314 -18.62 -21.17 15.71
C GLN A 314 -18.81 -19.69 16.07
N SER A 315 -17.97 -19.17 16.97
CA SER A 315 -17.93 -17.76 17.34
C SER A 315 -17.50 -16.85 16.18
N ALA A 316 -16.50 -17.28 15.39
CA ALA A 316 -16.07 -16.56 14.21
C ALA A 316 -17.18 -16.49 13.14
N CYS A 317 -17.82 -17.62 12.80
CA CYS A 317 -18.93 -17.68 11.83
C CYS A 317 -20.18 -16.89 12.27
N SER A 318 -20.36 -16.68 13.58
CA SER A 318 -21.49 -15.90 14.11
C SER A 318 -21.27 -14.39 13.97
N THR A 319 -20.06 -13.96 13.61
CA THR A 319 -19.71 -12.55 13.45
C THR A 319 -19.99 -12.12 12.00
N TYR A 320 -20.82 -11.09 11.83
CA TYR A 320 -21.23 -10.63 10.51
C TYR A 320 -20.05 -10.02 9.74
N ARG A 321 -19.84 -10.48 8.49
CA ARG A 321 -18.80 -9.99 7.56
C ARG A 321 -17.38 -10.18 8.07
N LEU A 322 -16.91 -11.42 8.09
CA LEU A 322 -15.49 -11.62 7.88
C LEU A 322 -15.15 -11.04 6.48
N THR A 323 -14.36 -9.98 6.45
CA THR A 323 -13.59 -9.57 5.26
C THR A 323 -12.53 -10.62 4.89
N ILE A 324 -12.36 -11.61 5.77
CA ILE A 324 -11.36 -12.66 5.73
C ILE A 324 -11.97 -13.90 5.10
N ASP A 325 -11.33 -14.40 4.04
CA ASP A 325 -11.71 -15.65 3.38
C ASP A 325 -11.65 -16.83 4.37
N ASP A 326 -12.74 -17.59 4.48
CA ASP A 326 -12.85 -18.80 5.31
C ASP A 326 -11.69 -19.77 5.08
N ARG A 327 -11.22 -19.88 3.83
CA ARG A 327 -10.08 -20.71 3.47
C ARG A 327 -8.81 -20.26 4.20
N VAL A 328 -8.55 -18.95 4.26
CA VAL A 328 -7.39 -18.41 4.97
C VAL A 328 -7.44 -18.78 6.45
N ILE A 329 -8.63 -18.73 7.06
CA ILE A 329 -8.81 -19.11 8.47
C ILE A 329 -8.50 -20.60 8.68
N ILE A 330 -9.08 -21.47 7.84
CA ILE A 330 -8.85 -22.92 7.93
C ILE A 330 -7.38 -23.28 7.67
N ASP A 331 -6.76 -22.73 6.63
CA ASP A 331 -5.33 -22.92 6.32
C ASP A 331 -4.46 -22.61 7.54
N ARG A 332 -4.74 -21.48 8.20
CA ARG A 332 -4.00 -21.02 9.38
C ARG A 332 -4.21 -21.91 10.59
N ILE A 333 -5.43 -22.37 10.84
CA ILE A 333 -5.73 -23.28 11.96
C ILE A 333 -5.06 -24.64 11.76
N LEU A 334 -5.13 -25.20 10.55
CA LEU A 334 -4.47 -26.46 10.23
C LEU A 334 -2.94 -26.34 10.33
N ALA A 335 -2.37 -25.23 9.84
CA ALA A 335 -0.95 -24.94 10.02
C ALA A 335 -0.56 -24.84 11.50
N LEU A 336 -1.41 -24.24 12.34
CA LEU A 336 -1.20 -24.13 13.78
C LEU A 336 -1.26 -25.49 14.48
N LEU A 337 -2.20 -26.38 14.11
CA LEU A 337 -2.29 -27.74 14.66
C LEU A 337 -1.06 -28.60 14.36
N ASN A 338 -0.31 -28.28 13.29
CA ASN A 338 0.96 -28.90 12.95
C ASN A 338 2.15 -28.36 13.78
N THR A 339 1.91 -27.47 14.73
CA THR A 339 2.92 -26.95 15.67
C THR A 339 2.78 -27.57 17.06
N ASN A 340 3.71 -27.27 17.97
CA ASN A 340 3.66 -27.74 19.36
C ASN A 340 2.66 -26.93 20.20
N LEU A 341 1.36 -27.12 19.93
CA LEU A 341 0.29 -26.54 20.72
C LEU A 341 0.15 -27.22 22.08
N PRO A 342 -0.30 -26.47 23.12
CA PRO A 342 -0.79 -27.10 24.35
C PRO A 342 -1.88 -28.12 24.04
N TYR A 343 -1.85 -29.27 24.73
CA TYR A 343 -2.76 -30.39 24.46
C TYR A 343 -4.24 -29.99 24.58
N ASP A 344 -4.58 -29.21 25.60
CA ASP A 344 -5.93 -28.74 25.84
C ASP A 344 -6.44 -27.82 24.72
N VAL A 345 -5.58 -26.93 24.21
CA VAL A 345 -5.87 -26.07 23.05
C VAL A 345 -6.06 -26.92 21.80
N THR A 346 -5.20 -27.93 21.58
CA THR A 346 -5.31 -28.85 20.44
C THR A 346 -6.65 -29.58 20.42
N VAL A 347 -7.09 -30.10 21.58
CA VAL A 347 -8.39 -30.78 21.72
C VAL A 347 -9.54 -29.81 21.45
N ALA A 348 -9.48 -28.59 21.98
CA ALA A 348 -10.49 -27.56 21.77
C ALA A 348 -10.62 -27.17 20.28
N VAL A 349 -9.50 -26.94 19.59
CA VAL A 349 -9.47 -26.59 18.16
C VAL A 349 -10.00 -27.74 17.31
N ARG A 350 -9.55 -28.97 17.54
CA ARG A 350 -10.09 -30.16 16.84
C ARG A 350 -11.58 -30.36 17.07
N ARG A 351 -12.09 -30.05 18.26
CA ARG A 351 -13.54 -30.03 18.51
C ARG A 351 -14.23 -28.96 17.68
N SER A 352 -13.69 -27.76 17.62
CA SER A 352 -14.28 -26.66 16.85
C SER A 352 -14.37 -27.00 15.35
N LEU A 353 -13.32 -27.61 14.77
CA LEU A 353 -13.33 -28.09 13.37
C LEU A 353 -14.41 -29.14 13.10
N ARG A 354 -14.74 -29.98 14.09
CA ARG A 354 -15.77 -31.03 13.99
C ARG A 354 -17.19 -30.51 14.18
N ASP A 355 -17.36 -29.29 14.71
CA ASP A 355 -18.68 -28.73 15.08
C ASP A 355 -19.12 -27.59 14.15
N LEU A 356 -18.67 -27.59 12.89
CA LEU A 356 -19.15 -26.71 11.82
C LEU A 356 -20.48 -27.17 11.20
N GLY A 357 -21.30 -27.91 11.96
CA GLY A 357 -22.59 -28.42 11.50
C GLY A 357 -23.58 -27.31 11.14
N SER A 358 -24.63 -27.69 10.40
CA SER A 358 -25.65 -26.74 9.95
C SER A 358 -26.38 -26.04 11.10
N THR A 359 -26.74 -24.77 10.87
CA THR A 359 -27.46 -23.95 11.84
C THR A 359 -28.81 -23.49 11.30
N SER A 360 -29.73 -23.14 12.20
CA SER A 360 -31.01 -22.54 11.82
C SER A 360 -30.87 -21.12 11.26
N ASN A 361 -29.76 -20.44 11.56
CA ASN A 361 -29.43 -19.14 10.98
C ASN A 361 -28.82 -19.33 9.57
N PRO A 362 -29.48 -18.85 8.49
CA PRO A 362 -29.00 -19.04 7.12
C PRO A 362 -27.64 -18.40 6.83
N LEU A 363 -27.34 -17.24 7.45
CA LEU A 363 -26.08 -16.54 7.23
C LEU A 363 -24.92 -17.29 7.89
N GLU A 364 -25.09 -17.65 9.16
CA GLU A 364 -24.10 -18.47 9.87
C GLU A 364 -23.89 -19.83 9.17
N ASN A 365 -24.96 -20.40 8.61
CA ASN A 365 -24.87 -21.64 7.85
C ASN A 365 -24.08 -21.49 6.53
N LEU A 366 -24.12 -20.30 5.90
CA LEU A 366 -23.34 -19.99 4.72
C LEU A 366 -21.84 -19.92 5.06
N GLU A 367 -21.47 -19.17 6.10
CA GLU A 367 -20.07 -19.04 6.57
C GLU A 367 -19.51 -20.41 7.04
N ARG A 368 -20.30 -21.16 7.82
CA ARG A 368 -19.95 -22.55 8.17
C ARG A 368 -19.85 -23.45 6.95
N GLY A 369 -20.60 -23.15 5.88
CA GLY A 369 -20.48 -23.81 4.58
C GLY A 369 -19.10 -23.57 3.96
N GLY A 370 -18.67 -22.30 3.87
CA GLY A 370 -17.36 -21.94 3.33
C GLY A 370 -16.20 -22.58 4.11
N MET A 371 -16.24 -22.56 5.45
CA MET A 371 -15.23 -23.24 6.28
C MET A 371 -15.23 -24.77 6.11
N ARG A 372 -16.41 -25.38 5.96
CA ARG A 372 -16.52 -26.84 5.66
C ARG A 372 -15.93 -27.15 4.29
N ASP A 373 -16.21 -26.36 3.27
CA ASP A 373 -15.68 -26.55 1.92
C ASP A 373 -14.15 -26.43 1.90
N ALA A 374 -13.60 -25.48 2.65
CA ALA A 374 -12.15 -25.36 2.84
C ALA A 374 -11.57 -26.61 3.53
N LEU A 375 -12.20 -27.11 4.60
CA LEU A 375 -11.78 -28.35 5.27
C LEU A 375 -11.84 -29.58 4.36
N LEU A 376 -12.92 -29.72 3.57
CA LEU A 376 -13.07 -30.81 2.61
C LEU A 376 -11.98 -30.76 1.53
N THR A 377 -11.61 -29.55 1.10
CA THR A 377 -10.49 -29.36 0.16
C THR A 377 -9.17 -29.86 0.76
N HIS A 378 -8.85 -29.49 2.00
CA HIS A 378 -7.63 -30.00 2.68
C HIS A 378 -7.66 -31.51 2.95
N ALA A 379 -8.84 -32.08 3.19
CA ALA A 379 -8.99 -33.52 3.36
C ALA A 379 -8.74 -34.28 2.05
N LEU A 380 -9.10 -33.71 0.89
CA LEU A 380 -8.74 -34.25 -0.42
C LEU A 380 -7.21 -34.22 -0.67
N ASP A 381 -6.53 -33.21 -0.13
CA ASP A 381 -5.06 -33.11 -0.12
C ASP A 381 -4.40 -33.97 0.99
N LEU A 382 -5.18 -34.83 1.65
CA LEU A 382 -4.75 -35.75 2.71
C LEU A 382 -4.09 -35.07 3.93
N ASN A 383 -4.48 -33.84 4.24
CA ASN A 383 -4.08 -33.20 5.49
C ASN A 383 -4.65 -33.99 6.70
N PRO A 384 -3.81 -34.54 7.60
CA PRO A 384 -4.28 -35.47 8.65
C PRO A 384 -5.33 -34.87 9.59
N GLU A 385 -5.20 -33.60 9.94
CA GLU A 385 -6.14 -32.91 10.84
C GLU A 385 -7.48 -32.65 10.15
N ALA A 386 -7.45 -32.29 8.87
CA ALA A 386 -8.66 -32.10 8.07
C ALA A 386 -9.38 -33.44 7.84
N VAL A 387 -8.65 -34.51 7.49
CA VAL A 387 -9.20 -35.86 7.34
C VAL A 387 -9.88 -36.31 8.63
N ALA A 388 -9.20 -36.18 9.78
CA ALA A 388 -9.78 -36.55 11.07
C ALA A 388 -11.06 -35.76 11.38
N ALA A 389 -11.06 -34.44 11.14
CA ALA A 389 -12.24 -33.61 11.37
C ALA A 389 -13.42 -33.99 10.44
N VAL A 390 -13.16 -34.19 9.15
CA VAL A 390 -14.17 -34.57 8.14
C VAL A 390 -14.76 -35.95 8.43
N VAL A 391 -13.93 -36.93 8.78
CA VAL A 391 -14.38 -38.29 9.12
C VAL A 391 -15.22 -38.28 10.39
N ASP A 392 -14.72 -37.65 11.47
CA ASP A 392 -15.42 -37.60 12.77
C ASP A 392 -16.77 -36.89 12.66
N ALA A 393 -16.83 -35.78 11.93
CA ALA A 393 -18.04 -34.98 11.78
C ALA A 393 -18.97 -35.49 10.67
N GLY A 394 -18.49 -36.43 9.85
CA GLY A 394 -19.24 -37.01 8.73
C GLY A 394 -19.49 -36.05 7.57
N TYR A 395 -18.71 -34.97 7.44
CA TYR A 395 -18.86 -33.98 6.37
C TYR A 395 -18.67 -34.61 4.99
N LEU A 396 -19.51 -34.22 4.04
CA LEU A 396 -19.42 -34.62 2.65
C LEU A 396 -19.65 -33.42 1.75
N PRO A 397 -18.95 -33.33 0.60
CA PRO A 397 -19.24 -32.34 -0.40
C PRO A 397 -20.59 -32.65 -1.06
N GLU A 398 -21.25 -31.61 -1.54
CA GLU A 398 -22.50 -31.71 -2.31
C GLU A 398 -22.27 -31.95 -3.81
N ASN A 399 -21.00 -31.94 -4.23
CA ASN A 399 -20.57 -32.09 -5.62
C ASN A 399 -19.97 -33.48 -5.90
N ASP A 400 -19.42 -33.65 -7.09
CA ASP A 400 -18.83 -34.89 -7.58
C ASP A 400 -17.50 -35.28 -6.89
N ALA A 401 -16.96 -34.43 -6.01
CA ALA A 401 -15.81 -34.77 -5.18
C ALA A 401 -16.15 -35.72 -4.03
N ARG A 402 -17.43 -36.10 -3.85
CA ARG A 402 -17.87 -36.98 -2.76
C ARG A 402 -17.19 -38.35 -2.78
N LEU A 403 -17.25 -39.06 -3.90
CA LEU A 403 -16.62 -40.39 -4.03
C LEU A 403 -15.09 -40.33 -3.91
N PRO A 404 -14.39 -39.38 -4.57
CA PRO A 404 -12.96 -39.13 -4.31
C PRO A 404 -12.64 -38.95 -2.83
N LEU A 405 -13.40 -38.11 -2.12
CA LEU A 405 -13.17 -37.85 -0.70
C LEU A 405 -13.39 -39.11 0.15
N LEU A 406 -14.51 -39.82 -0.02
CA LEU A 406 -14.81 -41.04 0.73
C LEU A 406 -13.71 -42.09 0.55
N PHE A 407 -13.21 -42.25 -0.67
CA PHE A 407 -12.11 -43.16 -0.98
C PHE A 407 -10.80 -42.73 -0.32
N LEU A 408 -10.38 -41.48 -0.54
CA LEU A 408 -9.11 -40.93 -0.04
C LEU A 408 -9.05 -40.87 1.49
N THR A 409 -10.19 -40.63 2.14
CA THR A 409 -10.32 -40.59 3.61
C THR A 409 -10.65 -41.94 4.24
N GLU A 410 -10.61 -43.03 3.44
CA GLU A 410 -10.83 -44.41 3.88
C GLU A 410 -12.20 -44.66 4.57
N GLN A 411 -13.22 -43.88 4.23
CA GLN A 411 -14.59 -44.08 4.72
C GLN A 411 -15.29 -45.20 3.93
N PHE A 412 -14.70 -46.39 3.92
CA PHE A 412 -15.05 -47.46 2.99
C PHE A 412 -16.49 -47.97 3.12
N ASP A 413 -17.05 -48.03 4.33
CA ASP A 413 -18.45 -48.45 4.50
C ASP A 413 -19.43 -47.50 3.79
N ARG A 414 -19.14 -46.20 3.81
CA ARG A 414 -19.94 -45.17 3.11
C ARG A 414 -19.65 -45.19 1.62
N TYR A 415 -18.38 -45.34 1.24
CA TYR A 415 -17.96 -45.46 -0.16
C TYR A 415 -18.65 -46.65 -0.84
N ASP A 416 -18.62 -47.84 -0.22
CA ASP A 416 -19.22 -49.06 -0.78
C ASP A 416 -20.74 -48.98 -0.87
N ALA A 417 -21.38 -48.22 0.01
CA ALA A 417 -22.82 -47.96 -0.07
C ALA A 417 -23.20 -47.06 -1.25
N GLU A 418 -22.33 -46.12 -1.63
CA GLU A 418 -22.58 -45.19 -2.74
C GLU A 418 -22.07 -45.69 -4.10
N ASP A 419 -20.94 -46.41 -4.13
CA ASP A 419 -20.28 -46.89 -5.35
C ASP A 419 -19.72 -48.33 -5.16
N PRO A 420 -20.59 -49.34 -5.02
CA PRO A 420 -20.20 -50.70 -4.63
C PRO A 420 -19.25 -51.39 -5.62
N ASP A 421 -19.23 -50.97 -6.89
CA ASP A 421 -18.39 -51.55 -7.94
C ASP A 421 -17.23 -50.61 -8.37
N GLY A 422 -17.14 -49.40 -7.79
CA GLY A 422 -16.15 -48.39 -8.12
C GLY A 422 -16.33 -47.75 -9.49
N THR A 423 -17.45 -47.97 -10.17
CA THR A 423 -17.68 -47.48 -11.54
C THR A 423 -17.89 -45.97 -11.56
N ALA A 424 -18.59 -45.42 -10.56
CA ALA A 424 -18.82 -43.99 -10.49
C ALA A 424 -17.53 -43.20 -10.17
N LEU A 425 -16.70 -43.70 -9.26
CA LEU A 425 -15.39 -43.11 -8.95
C LEU A 425 -14.49 -43.12 -10.19
N ARG A 426 -14.43 -44.24 -10.92
CA ARG A 426 -13.68 -44.33 -12.19
C ARG A 426 -14.13 -43.29 -13.21
N ALA A 427 -15.43 -43.05 -13.33
CA ALA A 427 -15.97 -42.04 -14.24
C ALA A 427 -15.56 -40.61 -13.83
N VAL A 428 -15.65 -40.28 -12.53
CA VAL A 428 -15.19 -38.98 -12.01
C VAL A 428 -13.69 -38.78 -12.25
N LEU A 429 -12.87 -39.80 -11.97
CA LEU A 429 -11.43 -39.73 -12.20
C LEU A 429 -11.09 -39.63 -13.68
N ALA A 430 -11.80 -40.31 -14.58
CA ALA A 430 -11.60 -40.17 -16.02
C ALA A 430 -11.85 -38.73 -16.50
N GLU A 431 -12.95 -38.12 -16.04
CA GLU A 431 -13.33 -36.75 -16.44
C GLU A 431 -12.42 -35.68 -15.82
N LYS A 432 -12.00 -35.87 -14.56
CA LYS A 432 -11.35 -34.83 -13.74
C LYS A 432 -10.01 -35.23 -13.14
N HIS A 433 -9.28 -36.16 -13.78
CA HIS A 433 -7.97 -36.66 -13.33
C HIS A 433 -6.97 -35.53 -12.99
N TYR A 434 -7.03 -34.37 -13.65
CA TYR A 434 -6.13 -33.24 -13.39
C TYR A 434 -6.30 -32.59 -12.00
N ARG A 435 -7.41 -32.87 -11.30
CA ARG A 435 -7.69 -32.34 -9.95
C ARG A 435 -7.13 -33.20 -8.83
N TYR A 436 -6.66 -34.41 -9.14
CA TYR A 436 -6.30 -35.41 -8.16
C TYR A 436 -4.92 -36.00 -8.47
N HIS A 437 -4.25 -36.52 -7.45
CA HIS A 437 -2.97 -37.19 -7.62
C HIS A 437 -3.14 -38.71 -7.65
N HIS A 438 -2.81 -39.35 -8.78
CA HIS A 438 -2.89 -40.82 -8.94
C HIS A 438 -2.17 -41.58 -7.82
N LYS A 439 -1.01 -41.06 -7.40
CA LYS A 439 -0.20 -41.67 -6.35
C LYS A 439 -0.99 -41.86 -5.05
N ASP A 440 -1.86 -40.92 -4.70
CA ASP A 440 -2.61 -40.95 -3.45
C ASP A 440 -3.67 -42.05 -3.49
N PHE A 441 -4.47 -42.08 -4.55
CA PHE A 441 -5.45 -43.16 -4.79
C PHE A 441 -4.80 -44.54 -4.81
N ARG A 442 -3.67 -44.69 -5.51
CA ARG A 442 -2.92 -45.95 -5.55
C ARG A 442 -2.44 -46.36 -4.17
N THR A 443 -1.94 -45.42 -3.37
CA THR A 443 -1.43 -45.69 -2.02
C THR A 443 -2.56 -46.17 -1.10
N ILE A 444 -3.71 -45.49 -1.13
CA ILE A 444 -4.89 -45.88 -0.35
C ILE A 444 -5.44 -47.23 -0.81
N ALA A 445 -5.56 -47.44 -2.12
CA ALA A 445 -6.01 -48.71 -2.70
C ALA A 445 -5.13 -49.88 -2.25
N GLN A 446 -3.81 -49.72 -2.31
CA GLN A 446 -2.85 -50.74 -1.86
C GLN A 446 -2.97 -50.99 -0.36
N ARG A 447 -3.05 -49.94 0.46
CA ARG A 447 -3.19 -50.05 1.92
C ARG A 447 -4.46 -50.78 2.32
N ALA A 448 -5.57 -50.50 1.64
CA ALA A 448 -6.88 -51.09 1.91
C ALA A 448 -7.13 -52.42 1.17
N ALA A 449 -6.16 -52.95 0.43
CA ALA A 449 -6.29 -54.12 -0.43
C ALA A 449 -7.47 -54.01 -1.43
N ARG A 450 -7.66 -52.82 -2.01
CA ARG A 450 -8.68 -52.49 -2.99
C ARG A 450 -8.09 -52.28 -4.39
N PRO A 451 -8.89 -52.45 -5.46
CA PRO A 451 -8.46 -52.11 -6.82
C PRO A 451 -8.06 -50.64 -6.94
N ASP A 452 -7.03 -50.34 -7.74
CA ASP A 452 -6.69 -48.96 -8.12
C ASP A 452 -7.87 -48.38 -8.94
N PRO A 453 -8.55 -47.32 -8.46
CA PRO A 453 -9.69 -46.76 -9.16
C PRO A 453 -9.28 -45.87 -10.34
N TRP A 454 -7.98 -45.67 -10.57
CA TRP A 454 -7.52 -44.85 -11.68
C TRP A 454 -7.78 -45.53 -13.03
N PRO A 455 -8.27 -44.80 -14.05
CA PRO A 455 -8.43 -45.36 -15.38
C PRO A 455 -7.08 -45.86 -15.94
N PRO A 456 -7.07 -46.99 -16.68
CA PRO A 456 -5.88 -47.42 -17.41
C PRO A 456 -5.46 -46.35 -18.42
N ALA A 457 -4.16 -46.16 -18.57
CA ALA A 457 -3.55 -45.17 -19.47
C ALA A 457 -3.79 -45.47 -20.96
#